data_AF-A0A382M9J2-F1
#
_entry.id   AF-A0A382M9J2-F1
#
_cell.length_a   1.000
_cell.length_b   1.000
_cell.length_c   1.000
_cell.angle_alpha   90.00
_cell.angle_beta   90.00
_cell.angle_gamma   90.00
#
_symmetry.space_group_name_H-M   'P 1'
#
loop_
_entity.id
_entity.type
_entity.pdbx_description
1 polymer ?
#
loop_
_entity_poly.entity_id
_entity_poly.type
_entity_poly.pdbx_seq_one_letter_code
_entity_poly.pdbx_strand_id
1 'polypeptide(L)'
;VKITRTPAFLDALLRAEVLDFLESKSEIIADAFDDARQSYLDALMPLWNAHLEVNNAVEEWYSGNVGNRRLIHLSEYVTINMAMLVPEYLRSDKVASIIPDEVKDQVPNMHHKLLLSKSTGIPFPLLMPSDIDENGDVAEIHELITESPVEGKAMLTEWGTAALLALQQEGIE
;
A
#
# COMPACT_ATOMS: atom_id res chain seq x y z
N VAL A 1 -18.43 -28.03 24.13
CA VAL A 1 -18.51 -26.55 24.05
C VAL A 1 -19.05 -26.21 22.66
N LYS A 2 -20.19 -25.51 22.56
CA LYS A 2 -20.69 -25.03 21.26
C LYS A 2 -19.88 -23.77 20.93
N ILE A 3 -18.96 -23.87 19.98
CA ILE A 3 -18.22 -22.70 19.50
C ILE A 3 -19.19 -21.87 18.67
N THR A 4 -19.57 -20.69 19.17
CA THR A 4 -20.36 -19.74 18.40
C THR A 4 -19.43 -19.12 17.36
N ARG A 5 -19.62 -19.47 16.08
CA ARG A 5 -18.84 -18.95 14.95
C ARG A 5 -19.30 -17.54 14.58
N THR A 6 -19.01 -16.57 15.44
CA THR A 6 -19.29 -15.16 15.15
C THR A 6 -18.38 -14.65 14.02
N PRO A 7 -18.73 -13.56 13.31
CA PRO A 7 -17.85 -12.95 12.31
C PRO A 7 -16.45 -12.65 12.86
N ALA A 8 -16.36 -12.07 14.06
CA ALA A 8 -15.08 -11.79 14.73
C ALA A 8 -14.26 -13.06 15.04
N PHE A 9 -14.92 -14.18 15.36
CA PHE A 9 -14.22 -15.45 15.55
C PHE A 9 -13.64 -15.98 14.22
N LEU A 10 -14.40 -15.87 13.12
CA LEU A 10 -13.94 -16.29 11.79
C LEU A 10 -12.81 -15.38 11.28
N ASP A 11 -12.92 -14.07 11.50
CA ASP A 11 -11.87 -13.09 11.18
C ASP A 11 -10.56 -13.43 11.90
N ALA A 12 -10.63 -13.66 13.22
CA ALA A 12 -9.47 -14.02 14.03
C ALA A 12 -8.80 -15.31 13.55
N LEU A 13 -9.57 -16.33 13.15
CA LEU A 13 -9.02 -17.55 12.57
C LEU A 13 -8.30 -17.28 11.25
N LEU A 14 -8.95 -16.59 10.31
CA LEU A 14 -8.35 -16.34 8.99
C LEU A 14 -7.11 -15.44 9.11
N ARG A 15 -7.11 -14.44 10.00
CA ARG A 15 -5.94 -13.62 10.28
C ARG A 15 -4.81 -14.42 10.91
N ALA A 16 -5.12 -15.38 11.78
CA ALA A 16 -4.10 -16.26 12.37
C ALA A 16 -3.41 -17.14 11.30
N GLU A 17 -4.17 -17.67 10.33
CA GLU A 17 -3.59 -18.43 9.21
C GLU A 17 -2.70 -17.56 8.31
N VAL A 18 -3.12 -16.33 8.02
CA VAL A 18 -2.27 -15.37 7.28
C VAL A 18 -1.02 -15.02 8.07
N LEU A 19 -1.14 -14.81 9.38
CA LEU A 19 -0.01 -14.49 10.26
C LEU A 19 1.01 -15.63 10.28
N ASP A 20 0.58 -16.87 10.58
CA ASP A 20 1.46 -18.05 10.63
C ASP A 20 2.19 -18.26 9.29
N PHE A 21 1.47 -18.10 8.17
CA PHE A 21 2.08 -18.18 6.85
C PHE A 21 3.17 -17.11 6.65
N LEU A 22 2.90 -15.85 6.99
CA LEU A 22 3.86 -14.76 6.80
C LEU A 22 5.05 -14.86 7.76
N GLU A 23 4.82 -15.23 9.03
CA GLU A 23 5.88 -15.45 10.02
C GLU A 23 6.84 -16.57 9.58
N SER A 24 6.32 -17.61 8.94
CA SER A 24 7.13 -18.69 8.33
C SER A 24 8.05 -18.20 7.19
N LYS A 25 7.83 -16.99 6.68
CA LYS A 25 8.59 -16.35 5.60
C LYS A 25 9.34 -15.09 6.02
N SER A 26 9.32 -14.74 7.32
CA SER A 26 9.93 -13.53 7.89
C SER A 26 11.37 -13.28 7.39
N GLU A 27 12.24 -14.29 7.45
CA GLU A 27 13.64 -14.17 6.99
C GLU A 27 13.76 -13.75 5.52
N ILE A 28 12.97 -14.35 4.63
CA ILE A 28 12.99 -14.04 3.19
C ILE A 28 12.38 -12.66 2.92
N ILE A 29 11.39 -12.26 3.72
CA ILE A 29 10.81 -10.91 3.66
C ILE A 29 11.87 -9.88 4.06
N ALA A 30 12.54 -10.08 5.20
CA ALA A 30 13.57 -9.20 5.72
C ALA A 30 14.71 -9.00 4.72
N ASP A 31 15.20 -10.10 4.14
CA ASP A 31 16.27 -10.08 3.14
C ASP A 31 15.89 -9.30 1.87
N ALA A 32 14.62 -9.31 1.48
CA ALA A 32 14.14 -8.65 0.26
C ALA A 32 13.55 -7.25 0.48
N PHE A 33 13.29 -6.86 1.73
CA PHE A 33 12.48 -5.68 2.06
C PHE A 33 13.07 -4.40 1.50
N ASP A 34 14.34 -4.16 1.79
CA ASP A 34 15.07 -2.96 1.38
C ASP A 34 15.29 -2.91 -0.12
N ASP A 35 15.61 -4.04 -0.75
CA ASP A 35 15.81 -4.13 -2.19
C ASP A 35 14.52 -3.84 -2.95
N ALA A 36 13.38 -4.35 -2.48
CA ALA A 36 12.07 -4.05 -3.05
C ALA A 36 11.70 -2.58 -2.89
N ARG A 37 11.97 -1.98 -1.72
CA ARG A 37 11.75 -0.55 -1.46
C ARG A 37 12.63 0.31 -2.36
N GLN A 38 13.92 0.01 -2.44
CA GLN A 38 14.88 0.74 -3.26
C GLN A 38 14.55 0.63 -4.75
N SER A 39 14.16 -0.55 -5.22
CA SER A 39 13.75 -0.75 -6.62
C SER A 39 12.57 0.13 -7.02
N TYR A 40 11.62 0.37 -6.11
CA TYR A 40 10.54 1.32 -6.35
C TYR A 40 11.04 2.76 -6.46
N LEU A 41 11.90 3.17 -5.52
CA LEU A 41 12.48 4.51 -5.50
C LEU A 41 13.34 4.79 -6.74
N ASP A 42 14.15 3.83 -7.16
CA ASP A 42 15.01 3.96 -8.34
C ASP A 42 14.20 4.17 -9.62
N ALA A 43 13.01 3.56 -9.71
CA ALA A 43 12.10 3.76 -10.83
C ALA A 43 11.36 5.10 -10.76
N LEU A 44 10.92 5.52 -9.58
CA LEU A 44 10.06 6.69 -9.39
C LEU A 44 10.84 8.01 -9.31
N MET A 45 11.89 8.07 -8.49
CA MET A 45 12.56 9.31 -8.12
C MET A 45 13.14 10.08 -9.32
N PRO A 46 13.72 9.43 -10.35
CA PRO A 46 14.17 10.16 -11.54
C PRO A 46 13.01 10.89 -12.25
N LEU A 47 11.85 10.25 -12.37
CA LEU A 47 10.66 10.83 -12.99
C LEU A 47 10.09 11.96 -12.14
N TRP A 48 10.00 11.76 -10.83
CA TRP A 48 9.53 12.77 -9.89
C TRP A 48 10.41 14.02 -9.90
N ASN A 49 11.74 13.85 -9.83
CA ASN A 49 12.68 14.97 -9.83
C ASN A 49 12.62 15.76 -11.14
N ALA A 50 12.54 15.07 -12.29
CA ALA A 50 12.38 15.73 -13.57
C ALA A 50 11.07 16.53 -13.67
N HIS A 51 9.97 16.01 -13.12
CA HIS A 51 8.70 16.74 -13.07
C HIS A 51 8.75 17.94 -12.12
N LEU A 52 9.41 17.82 -10.96
CA LEU A 52 9.59 18.94 -10.05
C LEU A 52 10.37 20.10 -10.68
N GLU A 53 11.39 19.83 -11.49
CA GLU A 53 12.10 20.86 -12.25
C GLU A 53 11.15 21.62 -13.19
N VAL A 54 10.29 20.90 -13.91
CA VAL A 54 9.25 21.51 -14.76
C VAL A 54 8.29 22.34 -13.93
N ASN A 55 7.80 21.81 -12.80
CA ASN A 55 6.86 22.52 -11.95
C ASN A 55 7.45 23.82 -11.39
N ASN A 56 8.70 23.79 -10.92
CA ASN A 56 9.39 24.98 -10.42
C ASN A 56 9.59 26.02 -11.52
N ALA A 57 9.95 25.60 -12.74
CA ALA A 57 10.05 26.51 -13.88
C ALA A 57 8.68 27.11 -14.26
N VAL A 58 7.61 26.32 -14.24
CA VAL A 58 6.26 26.84 -14.50
C VAL A 58 5.85 27.87 -13.45
N GLU A 59 6.11 27.60 -12.17
CA GLU A 59 5.84 28.56 -11.09
C GLU A 59 6.69 29.83 -11.23
N GLU A 60 7.98 29.72 -11.49
CA GLU A 60 8.90 30.86 -11.63
C GLU A 60 8.46 31.80 -12.77
N TRP A 61 8.16 31.24 -13.94
CA TRP A 61 7.94 32.05 -15.15
C TRP A 61 6.49 32.47 -15.36
N TYR A 62 5.52 31.77 -14.76
CA TYR A 62 4.10 31.99 -15.05
C TYR A 62 3.24 32.41 -13.85
N SER A 63 3.74 32.37 -12.60
CA SER A 63 2.96 32.75 -11.40
C SER A 63 2.50 34.21 -11.35
N GLY A 64 3.17 35.13 -12.07
CA GLY A 64 3.12 36.58 -11.84
C GLY A 64 2.14 37.46 -12.63
N ASN A 65 1.07 36.92 -13.25
CA ASN A 65 0.09 37.59 -14.15
C ASN A 65 0.30 37.39 -15.66
N VAL A 66 0.02 36.18 -16.15
CA VAL A 66 -0.36 35.99 -17.56
C VAL A 66 -1.73 35.34 -17.56
N GLY A 67 -2.70 35.94 -18.26
CA GLY A 67 -4.13 35.61 -18.23
C GLY A 67 -4.54 34.19 -18.68
N ASN A 68 -3.62 33.22 -18.67
CA ASN A 68 -3.89 31.83 -18.95
C ASN A 68 -3.23 30.92 -17.90
N ARG A 69 -3.93 30.74 -16.77
CA ARG A 69 -3.54 29.84 -15.65
C ARG A 69 -3.51 28.36 -16.01
N ARG A 70 -3.82 27.99 -17.26
CA ARG A 70 -3.88 26.58 -17.69
C ARG A 70 -2.58 25.82 -17.47
N LEU A 71 -1.42 26.46 -17.72
CA LEU A 71 -0.12 25.81 -17.52
C LEU A 71 0.17 25.57 -16.04
N ILE A 72 -0.12 26.54 -15.18
CA ILE A 72 0.02 26.39 -13.72
C ILE A 72 -0.91 25.28 -13.22
N HIS A 73 -2.20 25.35 -13.55
CA HIS A 73 -3.16 24.35 -13.10
C HIS A 73 -2.82 22.94 -13.59
N LEU A 74 -2.32 22.80 -14.83
CA LEU A 74 -1.87 21.51 -15.35
C LEU A 74 -0.64 21.02 -14.58
N SER A 75 0.33 21.90 -14.35
CA SER A 75 1.54 21.58 -13.59
C SER A 75 1.20 21.15 -12.17
N GLU A 76 0.38 21.91 -11.46
CA GLU A 76 -0.13 21.58 -10.13
C GLU A 76 -0.88 20.24 -10.14
N TYR A 77 -1.80 20.02 -11.08
CA TYR A 77 -2.55 18.77 -11.19
C TYR A 77 -1.63 17.56 -11.36
N VAL A 78 -0.63 17.63 -12.24
CA VAL A 78 0.33 16.52 -12.44
C VAL A 78 1.20 16.35 -11.20
N THR A 79 1.65 17.45 -10.57
CA THR A 79 2.45 17.43 -9.34
C THR A 79 1.70 16.70 -8.22
N ILE A 80 0.41 16.97 -8.03
CA ILE A 80 -0.44 16.30 -7.03
C ILE A 80 -0.50 14.79 -7.30
N ASN A 81 -0.76 14.40 -8.54
CA ASN A 81 -0.89 12.98 -8.89
C ASN A 81 0.43 12.23 -8.71
N MET A 82 1.55 12.84 -9.09
CA MET A 82 2.86 12.23 -8.90
C MET A 82 3.32 12.23 -7.44
N ALA A 83 2.94 13.25 -6.68
CA ALA A 83 3.23 13.34 -5.25
C ALA A 83 2.67 12.15 -4.45
N MET A 84 1.49 11.65 -4.82
CA MET A 84 0.89 10.44 -4.22
C MET A 84 1.73 9.17 -4.44
N LEU A 85 2.66 9.17 -5.39
CA LEU A 85 3.59 8.06 -5.62
C LEU A 85 4.83 8.17 -4.71
N VAL A 86 5.16 9.35 -4.21
CA VAL A 86 6.35 9.55 -3.38
C VAL A 86 6.03 9.10 -1.95
N PRO A 87 6.86 8.26 -1.30
CA PRO A 87 6.65 7.89 0.10
C PRO A 87 6.67 9.09 1.04
N GLU A 88 5.88 9.07 2.10
CA GLU A 88 5.66 10.19 3.02
C GLU A 88 6.98 10.75 3.58
N TYR A 89 7.91 9.88 3.97
CA TYR A 89 9.21 10.26 4.53
C TYR A 89 10.16 10.96 3.53
N LEU A 90 9.83 10.97 2.23
CA LEU A 90 10.56 11.69 1.18
C LEU A 90 9.82 12.94 0.69
N ARG A 91 8.61 13.22 1.18
CA ARG A 91 7.83 14.39 0.77
C ARG A 91 8.38 15.65 1.45
N SER A 92 8.47 16.75 0.70
CA SER A 92 8.71 18.06 1.31
C SER A 92 7.40 18.61 1.92
N ASP A 93 7.49 19.58 2.83
CA ASP A 93 6.31 20.21 3.44
C ASP A 93 5.32 20.73 2.38
N LYS A 94 5.86 21.28 1.29
CA LYS A 94 5.05 21.73 0.14
C LYS A 94 4.26 20.57 -0.44
N VAL A 95 4.88 19.41 -0.63
CA VAL A 95 4.24 18.23 -1.23
C VAL A 95 3.23 17.61 -0.27
N ALA A 96 3.59 17.49 1.01
CA ALA A 96 2.70 16.99 2.06
C ALA A 96 1.41 17.81 2.15
N SER A 97 1.49 19.13 2.00
CA SER A 97 0.32 20.02 2.08
C SER A 97 -0.74 19.86 0.97
N ILE A 98 -0.44 19.11 -0.10
CA ILE A 98 -1.31 18.99 -1.28
C ILE A 98 -1.87 17.56 -1.42
N ILE A 99 -1.37 16.60 -0.65
CA ILE A 99 -1.88 15.22 -0.65
C ILE A 99 -2.98 15.10 0.43
N PRO A 100 -4.14 14.49 0.11
CA PRO A 100 -5.15 14.19 1.12
C PRO A 100 -4.63 13.18 2.16
N ASP A 101 -4.87 13.44 3.44
CA ASP A 101 -4.47 12.57 4.56
C ASP A 101 -5.02 11.15 4.42
N GLU A 102 -6.13 10.97 3.71
CA GLU A 102 -6.77 9.67 3.48
C GLU A 102 -5.95 8.75 2.56
N VAL A 103 -5.06 9.29 1.73
CA VAL A 103 -4.30 8.52 0.74
C VAL A 103 -2.96 8.00 1.31
N LYS A 104 -2.39 8.67 2.32
CA LYS A 104 -1.12 8.32 2.99
C LYS A 104 -0.06 7.76 2.02
N ASP A 105 0.46 6.57 2.31
CA ASP A 105 1.43 5.82 1.52
C ASP A 105 0.82 4.58 0.84
N GLN A 106 -0.49 4.60 0.57
CA GLN A 106 -1.18 3.46 -0.05
C GLN A 106 -0.51 3.02 -1.36
N VAL A 107 -0.16 3.95 -2.25
CA VAL A 107 0.46 3.62 -3.55
C VAL A 107 1.90 3.11 -3.40
N PRO A 108 2.80 3.79 -2.68
CA PRO A 108 4.11 3.25 -2.33
C PRO A 108 4.05 1.83 -1.74
N ASN A 109 3.14 1.61 -0.78
CA ASN A 109 2.99 0.33 -0.10
C ASN A 109 2.52 -0.78 -1.04
N MET A 110 1.57 -0.49 -1.95
CA MET A 110 1.15 -1.44 -2.99
C MET A 110 2.32 -1.84 -3.90
N HIS A 111 3.13 -0.88 -4.34
CA HIS A 111 4.29 -1.15 -5.18
C HIS A 111 5.35 -1.97 -4.45
N HIS A 112 5.65 -1.61 -3.21
CA HIS A 112 6.61 -2.34 -2.38
C HIS A 112 6.18 -3.78 -2.18
N LYS A 113 4.91 -4.03 -1.80
CA LYS A 113 4.35 -5.37 -1.64
C LYS A 113 4.34 -6.18 -2.93
N LEU A 114 4.11 -5.53 -4.09
CA LEU A 114 4.18 -6.21 -5.38
C LEU A 114 5.62 -6.63 -5.72
N LEU A 115 6.60 -5.79 -5.42
CA LEU A 115 8.01 -6.10 -5.63
C LEU A 115 8.48 -7.19 -4.67
N LEU A 116 8.09 -7.12 -3.40
CA LEU A 116 8.31 -8.18 -2.42
C LEU A 116 7.74 -9.50 -2.94
N SER A 117 6.45 -9.54 -3.32
CA SER A 117 5.80 -10.73 -3.89
C SER A 117 6.57 -11.34 -5.05
N LYS A 118 7.04 -10.52 -6.00
CA LYS A 118 7.83 -10.98 -7.15
C LYS A 118 9.20 -11.54 -6.77
N SER A 119 9.86 -10.94 -5.78
CA SER A 119 11.20 -11.34 -5.35
C SER A 119 11.21 -12.58 -4.45
N THR A 120 10.19 -12.74 -3.60
CA THR A 120 10.12 -13.81 -2.59
C THR A 120 9.24 -14.98 -3.01
N GLY A 121 8.36 -14.77 -4.00
CA GLY A 121 7.33 -15.73 -4.40
C GLY A 121 6.10 -15.75 -3.48
N ILE A 122 6.09 -14.95 -2.41
CA ILE A 122 4.95 -14.82 -1.50
C ILE A 122 3.75 -14.23 -2.27
N PRO A 123 2.54 -14.80 -2.17
CA PRO A 123 1.38 -14.25 -2.85
C PRO A 123 1.08 -12.80 -2.44
N PHE A 124 1.01 -11.91 -3.41
CA PHE A 124 0.63 -10.50 -3.20
C PHE A 124 -0.65 -10.30 -2.37
N PRO A 125 -1.72 -11.11 -2.54
CA PRO A 125 -2.92 -10.99 -1.69
C PRO A 125 -2.71 -11.24 -0.20
N LEU A 126 -1.64 -11.93 0.19
CA LEU A 126 -1.31 -12.17 1.60
C LEU A 126 -0.47 -11.03 2.19
N LEU A 127 0.31 -10.34 1.36
CA LEU A 127 1.07 -9.17 1.78
C LEU A 127 0.17 -7.93 1.90
N MET A 128 -0.82 -7.78 1.01
CA MET A 128 -1.68 -6.59 0.95
C MET A 128 -2.40 -6.21 2.26
N PRO A 129 -3.07 -7.14 2.97
CA PRO A 129 -3.72 -6.80 4.24
C PRO A 129 -2.76 -6.61 5.42
N SER A 130 -1.48 -6.97 5.28
CA SER A 130 -0.54 -7.02 6.41
C SER A 130 0.34 -5.79 6.48
N ASP A 131 0.51 -5.23 7.67
CA ASP A 131 1.56 -4.28 7.98
C ASP A 131 2.80 -5.05 8.42
N ILE A 132 3.87 -4.93 7.64
CA ILE A 132 5.09 -5.72 7.78
C ILE A 132 6.27 -4.75 7.85
N ASP A 133 7.13 -4.91 8.85
CA ASP A 133 8.30 -4.06 9.02
C ASP A 133 9.53 -4.56 8.26
N GLU A 134 10.61 -3.79 8.31
CA GLU A 134 11.88 -4.13 7.65
C GLU A 134 12.54 -5.43 8.15
N ASN A 135 12.17 -5.93 9.34
CA ASN A 135 12.66 -7.20 9.89
C ASN A 135 11.82 -8.39 9.43
N GLY A 136 10.78 -8.14 8.62
CA GLY A 136 9.82 -9.16 8.19
C GLY A 136 8.79 -9.51 9.27
N ASP A 137 8.70 -8.73 10.34
CA ASP A 137 7.74 -8.94 11.42
C ASP A 137 6.37 -8.36 11.02
N VAL A 138 5.31 -9.13 11.26
CA VAL A 138 3.92 -8.71 10.97
C VAL A 138 3.35 -7.98 12.18
N ALA A 139 3.17 -6.66 12.07
CA ALA A 139 2.64 -5.82 13.14
C ALA A 139 1.11 -5.93 13.24
N GLU A 140 0.42 -5.89 12.10
CA GLU A 140 -1.04 -5.95 12.01
C GLU A 140 -1.48 -6.64 10.73
N ILE A 141 -2.66 -7.26 10.75
CA ILE A 141 -3.37 -7.70 9.54
C ILE A 141 -4.74 -7.04 9.58
N HIS A 142 -5.12 -6.32 8.52
CA HIS A 142 -6.45 -5.72 8.38
C HIS A 142 -7.57 -6.76 8.48
N GLU A 143 -8.77 -6.33 8.86
CA GLU A 143 -9.94 -7.21 8.93
C GLU A 143 -10.21 -7.88 7.57
N LEU A 144 -10.30 -9.21 7.61
CA LEU A 144 -10.56 -10.07 6.45
C LEU A 144 -12.04 -10.46 6.39
N ILE A 145 -12.72 -10.47 7.54
CA ILE A 145 -14.14 -10.77 7.66
C ILE A 145 -14.82 -9.72 8.54
N THR A 146 -15.94 -9.19 8.08
CA THR A 146 -16.78 -8.25 8.82
C THR A 146 -18.19 -8.80 9.02
N GLU A 147 -18.96 -8.16 9.90
CA GLU A 147 -20.38 -8.46 10.04
C GLU A 147 -21.15 -7.98 8.79
N SER A 148 -22.00 -8.86 8.27
CA SER A 148 -22.89 -8.54 7.16
C SER A 148 -24.01 -7.63 7.63
N PRO A 149 -24.59 -6.78 6.75
CA PRO A 149 -25.84 -6.07 7.03
C PRO A 149 -27.01 -6.98 7.41
N VAL A 150 -26.91 -8.29 7.14
CA VAL A 150 -27.86 -9.30 7.62
C VAL A 150 -27.36 -9.84 8.96
N GLU A 151 -28.13 -9.58 10.02
CA GLU A 151 -27.80 -9.94 11.41
C GLU A 151 -27.28 -11.38 11.52
N GLY A 152 -26.11 -11.53 12.16
CA GLY A 152 -25.49 -12.83 12.41
C GLY A 152 -24.84 -13.51 11.19
N LYS A 153 -24.71 -12.83 10.05
CA LYS A 153 -23.93 -13.33 8.90
C LYS A 153 -22.58 -12.64 8.81
N ALA A 154 -21.59 -13.39 8.32
CA ALA A 154 -20.26 -12.87 8.02
C ALA A 154 -20.13 -12.53 6.52
N MET A 155 -19.28 -11.56 6.20
CA MET A 155 -18.92 -11.19 4.83
C MET A 155 -17.40 -11.06 4.72
N LEU A 156 -16.81 -11.54 3.62
CA LEU A 156 -15.40 -11.29 3.32
C LEU A 156 -15.22 -9.83 2.91
N THR A 157 -14.16 -9.19 3.41
CA THR A 157 -13.74 -7.88 2.95
C THR A 157 -13.09 -7.96 1.57
N GLU A 158 -12.72 -6.81 1.00
CA GLU A 158 -11.92 -6.74 -0.22
C GLU A 158 -10.59 -7.51 -0.09
N TRP A 159 -10.04 -7.53 1.12
CA TRP A 159 -8.84 -8.28 1.47
C TRP A 159 -9.12 -9.78 1.65
N GLY A 160 -10.17 -10.10 2.41
CA GLY A 160 -10.44 -11.48 2.84
C GLY A 160 -10.67 -12.44 1.69
N THR A 161 -11.35 -12.01 0.62
CA THR A 161 -11.58 -12.87 -0.54
C THR A 161 -10.27 -13.27 -1.22
N ALA A 162 -9.37 -12.30 -1.43
CA ALA A 162 -8.11 -12.53 -2.10
C ALA A 162 -7.12 -13.31 -1.23
N ALA A 163 -7.07 -13.00 0.07
CA ALA A 163 -6.24 -13.72 1.04
C ALA A 163 -6.64 -15.19 1.17
N LEU A 164 -7.95 -15.48 1.31
CA LEU A 164 -8.45 -16.85 1.40
C LEU A 164 -8.06 -17.70 0.17
N LEU A 165 -8.26 -17.13 -1.04
CA LEU A 165 -7.91 -17.84 -2.27
C LEU A 165 -6.40 -18.06 -2.40
N ALA A 166 -5.58 -17.11 -1.93
CA ALA A 166 -4.13 -17.25 -1.95
C ALA A 166 -3.65 -18.33 -0.96
N LEU A 167 -4.17 -18.38 0.28
CA LEU A 167 -3.87 -19.45 1.24
C LEU A 167 -4.21 -20.83 0.66
N GLN A 168 -5.37 -20.96 0.01
CA GLN A 168 -5.77 -22.22 -0.63
C GLN A 168 -4.84 -22.64 -1.78
N GLN A 169 -4.29 -21.68 -2.54
CA GLN A 169 -3.31 -21.95 -3.60
C GLN A 169 -1.97 -22.42 -3.02
N GLU A 170 -1.61 -21.96 -1.82
CA GLU A 170 -0.45 -22.41 -1.06
C GLU A 170 -0.70 -23.75 -0.33
N GLY A 171 -1.91 -24.31 -0.42
CA GLY A 171 -2.27 -25.61 0.16
C GLY A 171 -2.71 -25.58 1.62
N ILE A 172 -3.12 -24.41 2.13
CA ILE A 172 -3.69 -24.24 3.47
C ILE A 172 -5.21 -24.46 3.37
N GLU A 173 -5.74 -25.39 4.18
CA GLU A 173 -7.15 -25.86 4.17
C GLU A 173 -8.11 -25.00 5.01
#